data_AF-A0A838DZN5-F1
#
_entry.id   AF-A0A838DZN5-F1
#
_cell.length_a   1.000
_cell.length_b   1.000
_cell.length_c   1.000
_cell.angle_alpha   90.00
_cell.angle_beta   90.00
_cell.angle_gamma   90.00
#
_symmetry.space_group_name_H-M   'P 1'
#
loop_
_entity.id
_entity.type
_entity.pdbx_description
1 polymer ?
#
loop_
_entity_poly.entity_id
_entity_poly.type
_entity_poly.pdbx_seq_one_letter_code
_entity_poly.pdbx_strand_id
1 'polypeptide(L)'
;MQRIVVLALAGVVVVAVAAAPVAAQPDGGGSLSGTVSGRDGAALPGALVTVVLDEGDPACPDDTDCPETVTTTTAEDGTWTVGDLPEGAVFVHAADADGAAADAWWPDDGVPTEPVPVAADQETTGIDFELPAAATVTGQAVDAAGRPVSDAQVTVRRTFFSAMETATAADGRFTLSGLRGATHTVTVAAPSDDLLDGEFEVILEEGGTADVRVVLDPATVAVTRVSGANRLATAVAAAQHGWPDGSATVVIAAAGAFPDALAAAPLATAVGGPLLLVGPRTAAEVLAEVDRLGATEAVIVGAVGAVPLIVGSELDRAGVAVRRIAGDSRADTAALIAREVGAPAGEAIVTSGDVFADALSIAPLAAAEGVPILLTARDQLAPDTAEALRDLGVERTLVIGGTGAVTDQVAAGLPSPTRVAGRNRFETSVAVADLALDRDLEPRTVHLATGFDYPDALAAGPVAARARGALLLVDGSDPANAGVVYDWLAARRDDISGGVAFGGTAAISAATLERFADAIGAGQGPG
;
A
#
# COMPACT_ATOMS: atom_id res chain seq x y z
N MET A 1 -24.08 20.39 -42.58
CA MET A 1 -24.82 20.35 -43.86
C MET A 1 -24.38 19.09 -44.60
N GLN A 2 -25.29 18.20 -45.00
CA GLN A 2 -24.95 16.97 -45.76
C GLN A 2 -25.02 17.22 -47.26
N ARG A 3 -24.17 16.55 -48.07
CA ARG A 3 -24.52 15.61 -49.17
C ARG A 3 -23.28 15.26 -50.02
N ILE A 4 -22.81 14.00 -50.03
CA ILE A 4 -23.18 12.83 -50.88
C ILE A 4 -22.28 12.74 -52.15
N VAL A 5 -21.42 11.73 -52.40
CA VAL A 5 -21.53 10.22 -52.43
C VAL A 5 -21.91 9.70 -53.83
N VAL A 6 -21.21 8.77 -54.51
CA VAL A 6 -19.90 8.05 -54.35
C VAL A 6 -19.62 7.26 -55.67
N LEU A 7 -18.37 6.81 -55.97
CA LEU A 7 -18.00 5.44 -56.49
C LEU A 7 -16.54 5.45 -57.03
N ALA A 8 -15.69 4.43 -56.95
CA ALA A 8 -15.48 3.24 -56.12
C ALA A 8 -14.54 2.30 -56.93
N LEU A 9 -13.43 1.82 -56.37
CA LEU A 9 -12.88 0.47 -56.63
C LEU A 9 -11.72 0.16 -55.66
N ALA A 10 -11.56 -1.13 -55.38
CA ALA A 10 -10.78 -1.71 -54.29
C ALA A 10 -9.28 -1.37 -54.29
N GLY A 11 -8.71 -1.29 -53.08
CA GLY A 11 -7.26 -1.33 -52.86
C GLY A 11 -6.86 -0.74 -51.50
N VAL A 12 -6.25 -1.55 -50.64
CA VAL A 12 -5.56 -1.03 -49.44
C VAL A 12 -4.35 -0.22 -49.93
N VAL A 13 -4.36 1.08 -49.71
CA VAL A 13 -3.15 1.90 -49.86
C VAL A 13 -2.45 1.94 -48.51
N VAL A 14 -1.42 1.11 -48.37
CA VAL A 14 -0.39 1.34 -47.36
C VAL A 14 0.32 2.62 -47.78
N VAL A 15 0.03 3.74 -47.10
CA VAL A 15 0.88 4.92 -47.18
C VAL A 15 2.11 4.63 -46.35
N ALA A 16 3.03 3.86 -46.94
CA ALA A 16 4.42 3.94 -46.56
C ALA A 16 4.85 5.37 -46.91
N VAL A 17 4.90 6.25 -45.91
CA VAL A 17 5.74 7.44 -46.00
C VAL A 17 7.15 6.89 -46.11
N ALA A 18 7.65 6.78 -47.34
CA ALA A 18 9.05 6.57 -47.54
C ALA A 18 9.75 7.71 -46.81
N ALA A 19 10.58 7.38 -45.82
CA ALA A 19 11.53 8.34 -45.31
C ALA A 19 12.23 8.93 -46.53
N ALA A 20 12.11 10.25 -46.71
CA ALA A 20 12.94 10.92 -47.70
C ALA A 20 14.39 10.53 -47.38
N PRO A 21 15.24 10.24 -48.39
CA PRO A 21 16.65 10.10 -48.10
C PRO A 21 17.06 11.36 -47.35
N VAL A 22 17.65 11.21 -46.15
CA VAL A 22 18.21 12.32 -45.39
C VAL A 22 19.06 13.11 -46.38
N ALA A 23 18.60 14.31 -46.72
CA ALA A 23 19.34 15.17 -47.60
C ALA A 23 20.68 15.40 -46.90
N ALA A 24 21.79 15.26 -47.65
CA ALA A 24 23.09 15.59 -47.09
C ALA A 24 23.00 17.01 -46.53
N GLN A 25 23.16 17.11 -45.21
CA GLN A 25 23.01 18.33 -44.45
C GLN A 25 23.94 19.38 -45.10
N PRO A 26 23.46 20.59 -45.43
CA PRO A 26 24.36 21.64 -45.90
C PRO A 26 25.43 21.88 -44.82
N ASP A 27 26.69 22.08 -45.23
CA ASP A 27 27.88 22.12 -44.38
C ASP A 27 27.98 23.39 -43.50
N GLY A 28 26.90 23.78 -42.84
CA GLY A 28 26.81 24.92 -41.93
C GLY A 28 25.54 24.86 -41.07
N GLY A 29 25.69 24.67 -39.76
CA GLY A 29 24.59 24.81 -38.81
C GLY A 29 24.23 26.27 -38.56
N GLY A 30 23.07 26.52 -37.97
CA GLY A 30 22.71 27.85 -37.49
C GLY A 30 23.44 28.22 -36.19
N SER A 31 23.38 29.48 -35.80
CA SER A 31 23.90 29.95 -34.51
C SER A 31 22.89 30.82 -33.76
N LEU A 32 23.00 30.82 -32.43
CA LEU A 32 22.23 31.65 -31.52
C LEU A 32 23.18 32.52 -30.70
N SER A 33 22.81 33.78 -30.44
CA SER A 33 23.57 34.67 -29.57
C SER A 33 22.71 35.69 -28.83
N GLY A 34 23.26 36.17 -27.72
CA GLY A 34 22.64 37.17 -26.87
C GLY A 34 23.49 37.47 -25.66
N THR A 35 22.85 37.97 -24.62
CA THR A 35 23.45 38.33 -23.33
C THR A 35 22.72 37.66 -22.17
N VAL A 36 23.38 37.60 -21.01
CA VAL A 36 22.74 37.33 -19.71
C VAL A 36 23.21 38.39 -18.73
N SER A 37 22.25 39.08 -18.13
CA SER A 37 22.43 40.08 -17.09
C SER A 37 21.49 39.81 -15.92
N GLY A 38 21.74 40.44 -14.77
CA GLY A 38 20.73 40.64 -13.74
C GLY A 38 19.82 41.81 -14.10
N ARG A 39 18.62 41.87 -13.50
CA ARG A 39 17.68 43.02 -13.63
C ARG A 39 18.22 44.37 -13.15
N ASP A 40 19.35 44.39 -12.45
CA ASP A 40 20.09 45.62 -12.13
C ASP A 40 20.97 46.13 -13.30
N GLY A 41 21.04 45.38 -14.39
CA GLY A 41 21.85 45.65 -15.58
C GLY A 41 23.30 45.15 -15.48
N ALA A 42 23.66 44.40 -14.42
CA ALA A 42 24.98 43.81 -14.30
C ALA A 42 25.09 42.57 -15.21
N ALA A 43 26.13 42.50 -16.04
CA ALA A 43 26.46 41.28 -16.79
C ALA A 43 26.75 40.12 -15.83
N LEU A 44 26.26 38.91 -16.15
CA LEU A 44 26.48 37.69 -15.38
C LEU A 44 27.49 36.80 -16.11
N PRO A 45 28.79 36.84 -15.79
CA PRO A 45 29.82 36.06 -16.46
C PRO A 45 29.84 34.61 -15.97
N GLY A 46 30.08 33.65 -16.86
CA GLY A 46 30.06 32.22 -16.54
C GLY A 46 28.67 31.62 -16.36
N ALA A 47 27.58 32.40 -16.49
CA ALA A 47 26.21 31.91 -16.46
C ALA A 47 26.01 30.83 -17.56
N LEU A 48 25.36 29.74 -17.19
CA LEU A 48 25.12 28.60 -18.06
C LEU A 48 23.91 28.88 -18.95
N VAL A 49 24.11 28.86 -20.27
CA VAL A 49 23.03 28.92 -21.27
C VAL A 49 22.85 27.56 -21.89
N THR A 50 21.62 27.06 -21.87
CA THR A 50 21.23 25.74 -22.39
C THR A 50 20.23 25.90 -23.52
N VAL A 51 20.56 25.38 -24.70
CA VAL A 51 19.69 25.29 -25.87
C VAL A 51 19.12 23.86 -25.93
N VAL A 52 17.80 23.73 -26.00
CA VAL A 52 17.07 22.45 -26.03
C VAL A 52 16.58 22.19 -27.46
N LEU A 53 16.98 21.06 -28.04
CA LEU A 53 16.89 20.80 -29.49
C LEU A 53 15.65 20.00 -29.93
N ASP A 54 14.99 19.27 -29.04
CA ASP A 54 13.82 18.41 -29.37
C ASP A 54 12.78 18.41 -28.25
N GLU A 55 11.52 18.05 -28.58
CA GLU A 55 10.38 17.91 -27.66
C GLU A 55 10.37 16.55 -26.91
N GLY A 56 11.55 15.96 -26.66
CA GLY A 56 11.71 14.76 -25.83
C GLY A 56 11.24 14.99 -24.38
N ASP A 57 10.87 13.94 -23.65
CA ASP A 57 10.29 14.07 -22.31
C ASP A 57 11.30 14.71 -21.33
N PRO A 58 11.09 15.96 -20.88
CA PRO A 58 12.06 16.65 -20.03
C PRO A 58 12.18 16.04 -18.63
N ALA A 59 11.27 15.13 -18.24
CA ALA A 59 11.34 14.42 -16.97
C ALA A 59 12.33 13.23 -16.99
N CYS A 60 12.70 12.74 -18.20
CA CYS A 60 13.65 11.64 -18.46
C CYS A 60 13.77 10.57 -17.34
N PRO A 61 12.70 9.77 -17.10
CA PRO A 61 12.73 8.70 -16.10
C PRO A 61 13.62 7.50 -16.50
N ASP A 62 13.96 7.40 -17.79
CA ASP A 62 14.79 6.36 -18.40
C ASP A 62 15.80 7.03 -19.37
N ASP A 63 17.02 6.49 -19.44
CA ASP A 63 18.19 6.99 -20.21
C ASP A 63 18.02 7.01 -21.76
N THR A 64 16.78 6.99 -22.28
CA THR A 64 16.45 6.71 -23.68
C THR A 64 15.64 7.82 -24.39
N ASP A 65 14.95 8.70 -23.65
CA ASP A 65 14.06 9.76 -24.21
C ASP A 65 14.39 11.19 -23.70
N CYS A 66 15.58 11.39 -23.10
CA CYS A 66 16.07 12.71 -22.69
C CYS A 66 16.17 13.69 -23.89
N PRO A 67 15.75 14.96 -23.76
CA PRO A 67 15.89 15.95 -24.82
C PRO A 67 17.38 16.25 -25.11
N GLU A 68 17.76 16.30 -26.40
CA GLU A 68 19.10 16.71 -26.78
C GLU A 68 19.33 18.19 -26.43
N THR A 69 20.47 18.50 -25.81
CA THR A 69 20.81 19.87 -25.36
C THR A 69 22.23 20.25 -25.76
N VAL A 70 22.43 21.55 -26.00
CA VAL A 70 23.75 22.17 -26.24
C VAL A 70 23.93 23.29 -25.24
N THR A 71 25.05 23.28 -24.52
CA THR A 71 25.34 24.26 -23.47
C THR A 71 26.53 25.15 -23.82
N THR A 72 26.49 26.39 -23.34
CA THR A 72 27.61 27.34 -23.38
C THR A 72 27.61 28.17 -22.09
N THR A 73 28.68 28.94 -21.87
CA THR A 73 28.78 29.87 -20.74
C THR A 73 29.07 31.28 -21.22
N THR A 74 28.51 32.28 -20.55
CA THR A 74 28.72 33.69 -20.89
C THR A 74 30.16 34.17 -20.63
N ALA A 75 30.60 35.15 -21.44
CA ALA A 75 31.87 35.85 -21.28
C ALA A 75 31.82 36.92 -20.16
N GLU A 76 32.95 37.63 -19.92
CA GLU A 76 33.07 38.67 -18.88
C GLU A 76 32.04 39.82 -19.01
N ASP A 77 31.53 40.07 -20.22
CA ASP A 77 30.51 41.08 -20.53
C ASP A 77 29.09 40.51 -20.60
N GLY A 78 28.90 39.26 -20.21
CA GLY A 78 27.60 38.56 -20.23
C GLY A 78 27.20 38.04 -21.61
N THR A 79 27.99 38.26 -22.66
CA THR A 79 27.67 37.77 -24.02
C THR A 79 27.84 36.25 -24.11
N TRP A 80 27.00 35.59 -24.91
CA TRP A 80 27.12 34.17 -25.22
C TRP A 80 26.82 33.87 -26.69
N THR A 81 27.32 32.75 -27.17
CA THR A 81 27.06 32.24 -28.52
C THR A 81 27.10 30.72 -28.53
N VAL A 82 26.18 30.11 -29.28
CA VAL A 82 26.18 28.69 -29.64
C VAL A 82 26.13 28.60 -31.16
N GLY A 83 26.99 27.79 -31.78
CA GLY A 83 27.02 27.53 -33.22
C GLY A 83 26.74 26.07 -33.57
N ASP A 84 26.77 25.77 -34.87
CA ASP A 84 26.58 24.42 -35.43
C ASP A 84 25.26 23.74 -35.03
N LEU A 85 24.21 24.54 -34.77
CA LEU A 85 22.88 24.04 -34.38
C LEU A 85 22.09 23.52 -35.61
N PRO A 86 21.27 22.46 -35.44
CA PRO A 86 20.40 21.98 -36.51
C PRO A 86 19.31 23.01 -36.86
N GLU A 87 18.91 23.06 -38.13
CA GLU A 87 17.76 23.87 -38.58
C GLU A 87 16.47 23.37 -37.92
N GLY A 88 15.72 24.26 -37.27
CA GLY A 88 14.58 23.87 -36.43
C GLY A 88 14.05 24.99 -35.55
N ALA A 89 13.38 24.60 -34.47
CA ALA A 89 12.85 25.50 -33.45
C ALA A 89 13.28 24.96 -32.08
N VAL A 90 13.90 25.82 -31.26
CA VAL A 90 14.56 25.42 -30.01
C VAL A 90 14.12 26.29 -28.84
N PHE A 91 14.27 25.80 -27.62
CA PHE A 91 14.06 26.60 -26.41
C PHE A 91 15.40 26.94 -25.75
N VAL A 92 15.50 28.12 -25.14
CA VAL A 92 16.73 28.58 -24.49
C VAL A 92 16.45 28.88 -23.02
N HIS A 93 17.30 28.36 -22.15
CA HIS A 93 17.29 28.53 -20.70
C HIS A 93 18.63 29.12 -20.25
N ALA A 94 18.61 30.00 -19.25
CA ALA A 94 19.79 30.57 -18.64
C ALA A 94 19.74 30.43 -17.12
N ALA A 95 20.86 30.01 -16.52
CA ALA A 95 21.03 29.91 -15.07
C ALA A 95 22.34 30.57 -14.63
N ASP A 96 22.28 31.36 -13.57
CA ASP A 96 23.47 31.90 -12.92
C ASP A 96 24.30 30.78 -12.28
N ALA A 97 25.62 30.82 -12.49
CA ALA A 97 26.56 29.85 -11.96
C ALA A 97 26.79 30.00 -10.45
N ASP A 98 26.69 31.23 -9.93
CA ASP A 98 26.87 31.53 -8.50
C ASP A 98 25.54 31.45 -7.70
N GLY A 99 24.40 31.29 -8.39
CA GLY A 99 23.07 31.15 -7.78
C GLY A 99 22.53 32.43 -7.10
N ALA A 100 23.11 33.59 -7.41
CA ALA A 100 22.71 34.91 -6.92
C ALA A 100 21.53 35.50 -7.72
N ALA A 101 21.38 35.12 -8.99
CA ALA A 101 20.16 35.31 -9.77
C ALA A 101 19.42 33.97 -9.92
N ALA A 102 18.08 34.02 -10.02
CA ALA A 102 17.28 32.85 -10.36
C ALA A 102 17.37 32.57 -11.87
N ASP A 103 17.18 31.32 -12.25
CA ASP A 103 17.19 30.91 -13.66
C ASP A 103 15.98 31.49 -14.43
N ALA A 104 16.04 31.52 -15.76
CA ALA A 104 14.94 31.95 -16.63
C ALA A 104 14.90 31.16 -17.93
N TRP A 105 13.73 31.16 -18.59
CA TRP A 105 13.60 30.73 -19.98
C TRP A 105 13.47 31.97 -20.88
N TRP A 106 13.66 31.81 -22.19
CA TRP A 106 13.43 32.88 -23.15
C TRP A 106 12.03 32.75 -23.78
N PRO A 107 11.26 33.85 -23.96
CA PRO A 107 11.53 35.23 -23.53
C PRO A 107 11.06 35.58 -22.10
N ASP A 108 10.39 34.64 -21.41
CA ASP A 108 9.72 34.87 -20.12
C ASP A 108 10.36 34.09 -18.96
N ASP A 109 10.29 34.65 -17.73
CA ASP A 109 10.71 34.00 -16.47
C ASP A 109 9.85 32.76 -16.07
N GLY A 110 9.20 32.08 -17.02
CA GLY A 110 8.18 31.05 -16.80
C GLY A 110 8.47 29.74 -17.55
N VAL A 111 7.41 29.12 -18.06
CA VAL A 111 7.48 28.06 -19.09
C VAL A 111 7.50 28.77 -20.44
N PRO A 112 8.45 28.48 -21.35
CA PRO A 112 8.53 29.17 -22.63
C PRO A 112 7.30 28.88 -23.49
N THR A 113 6.76 29.91 -24.14
CA THR A 113 5.54 29.80 -24.97
C THR A 113 5.80 29.96 -26.47
N GLU A 114 6.96 30.49 -26.85
CA GLU A 114 7.38 30.69 -28.23
C GLU A 114 8.82 30.15 -28.42
N PRO A 115 9.07 29.20 -29.34
CA PRO A 115 10.42 28.69 -29.60
C PRO A 115 11.23 29.62 -30.51
N VAL A 116 12.54 29.60 -30.34
CA VAL A 116 13.51 30.36 -31.14
C VAL A 116 13.79 29.63 -32.46
N PRO A 117 13.64 30.27 -33.63
CA PRO A 117 13.98 29.66 -34.90
C PRO A 117 15.50 29.62 -35.14
N VAL A 118 15.99 28.45 -35.57
CA VAL A 118 17.36 28.23 -36.05
C VAL A 118 17.31 28.00 -37.56
N ALA A 119 18.05 28.81 -38.33
CA ALA A 119 18.17 28.67 -39.77
C ALA A 119 19.63 28.40 -40.17
N ALA A 120 19.84 27.52 -41.15
CA ALA A 120 21.18 27.17 -41.64
C ALA A 120 21.94 28.40 -42.16
N ASP A 121 23.25 28.46 -41.89
CA ASP A 121 24.14 29.59 -42.21
C ASP A 121 23.68 30.97 -41.68
N GLN A 122 22.79 31.02 -40.68
CA GLN A 122 22.29 32.27 -40.08
C GLN A 122 22.49 32.30 -38.56
N GLU A 123 22.70 33.52 -38.05
CA GLU A 123 22.76 33.82 -36.62
C GLU A 123 21.45 34.49 -36.18
N THR A 124 20.73 33.87 -35.26
CA THR A 124 19.58 34.48 -34.57
C THR A 124 20.09 35.18 -33.31
N THR A 125 20.23 36.49 -33.40
CA THR A 125 20.75 37.38 -32.35
C THR A 125 19.63 37.98 -31.47
N GLY A 126 19.94 38.37 -30.24
CA GLY A 126 19.06 39.16 -29.37
C GLY A 126 18.24 38.33 -28.39
N ILE A 127 18.82 37.21 -27.94
CA ILE A 127 18.27 36.30 -26.94
C ILE A 127 18.85 36.73 -25.58
N ASP A 128 18.36 37.87 -25.09
CA ASP A 128 19.00 38.69 -24.05
C ASP A 128 18.29 38.55 -22.69
N PHE A 129 18.78 37.67 -21.82
CA PHE A 129 18.17 37.37 -20.52
C PHE A 129 18.42 38.45 -19.45
N GLU A 130 17.37 38.91 -18.78
CA GLU A 130 17.44 39.74 -17.56
C GLU A 130 17.01 38.90 -16.33
N LEU A 131 17.95 38.14 -15.77
CA LEU A 131 17.67 37.21 -14.66
C LEU A 131 17.22 37.95 -13.39
N PRO A 132 16.10 37.52 -12.76
CA PRO A 132 15.61 38.11 -11.52
C PRO A 132 16.49 37.73 -10.32
N ALA A 133 16.51 38.57 -9.27
CA ALA A 133 17.30 38.29 -8.08
C ALA A 133 16.81 37.02 -7.34
N ALA A 134 17.75 36.15 -6.95
CA ALA A 134 17.42 34.86 -6.33
C ALA A 134 16.72 35.01 -4.98
N ALA A 135 15.54 34.43 -4.86
CA ALA A 135 14.88 34.24 -3.57
C ALA A 135 15.46 33.02 -2.83
N THR A 136 15.25 32.99 -1.52
CA THR A 136 15.70 31.92 -0.61
C THR A 136 14.58 31.47 0.33
N VAL A 137 14.46 30.17 0.55
CA VAL A 137 13.70 29.59 1.67
C VAL A 137 14.69 29.09 2.71
N THR A 138 14.61 29.62 3.93
CA THR A 138 15.21 29.00 5.11
C THR A 138 14.14 28.35 5.95
N GLY A 139 14.50 27.41 6.81
CA GLY A 139 13.55 26.93 7.80
C GLY A 139 14.12 26.01 8.84
N GLN A 140 13.22 25.47 9.66
CA GLN A 140 13.50 24.42 10.63
C GLN A 140 12.37 23.38 10.62
N ALA A 141 12.73 22.12 10.34
CA ALA A 141 11.87 20.97 10.57
C ALA A 141 11.97 20.51 12.04
N VAL A 142 10.81 20.32 12.67
CA VAL A 142 10.69 19.77 14.03
C VAL A 142 9.55 18.76 14.08
N ASP A 143 9.56 17.89 15.09
CA ASP A 143 8.40 17.05 15.39
C ASP A 143 7.33 17.82 16.20
N ALA A 144 6.19 17.16 16.46
CA ALA A 144 5.11 17.70 17.31
C ALA A 144 5.54 18.04 18.76
N ALA A 145 6.66 17.50 19.27
CA ALA A 145 7.25 17.87 20.55
C ALA A 145 8.23 19.07 20.46
N GLY A 146 8.45 19.60 19.25
CA GLY A 146 9.38 20.70 18.97
C GLY A 146 10.86 20.28 18.92
N ARG A 147 11.16 18.97 18.90
CA ARG A 147 12.52 18.44 18.74
C ARG A 147 12.93 18.55 17.26
N PRO A 148 14.17 18.92 16.93
CA PRO A 148 14.61 18.98 15.54
C PRO A 148 14.59 17.62 14.84
N VAL A 149 14.24 17.61 13.56
CA VAL A 149 14.34 16.43 12.69
C VAL A 149 15.52 16.62 11.73
N SER A 150 16.55 15.79 11.86
CA SER A 150 17.70 15.78 10.94
C SER A 150 17.46 14.86 9.75
N ASP A 151 18.22 15.08 8.68
CA ASP A 151 18.28 14.20 7.49
C ASP A 151 16.93 14.05 6.74
N ALA A 152 15.94 14.90 7.04
CA ALA A 152 14.70 15.01 6.29
C ALA A 152 14.97 15.66 4.93
N GLN A 153 14.46 15.08 3.84
CA GLN A 153 14.68 15.58 2.48
C GLN A 153 13.67 16.69 2.19
N VAL A 154 14.18 17.91 2.00
CA VAL A 154 13.39 19.11 1.69
C VAL A 154 13.47 19.36 0.19
N THR A 155 12.33 19.25 -0.48
CA THR A 155 12.19 19.41 -1.92
C THR A 155 11.30 20.61 -2.23
N VAL A 156 11.82 21.58 -2.98
CA VAL A 156 11.05 22.76 -3.47
C VAL A 156 10.84 22.61 -4.96
N ARG A 157 9.58 22.52 -5.39
CA ARG A 157 9.25 22.39 -6.82
C ARG A 157 9.40 23.75 -7.51
N ARG A 158 10.37 23.87 -8.43
CA ARG A 158 10.63 25.10 -9.21
C ARG A 158 9.69 25.19 -10.41
N THR A 159 9.50 24.10 -11.15
CA THR A 159 8.63 24.01 -12.33
C THR A 159 7.93 22.64 -12.37
N PHE A 160 7.22 22.33 -13.46
CA PHE A 160 6.70 20.98 -13.66
C PHE A 160 7.80 19.91 -13.75
N PHE A 161 9.00 20.29 -14.21
CA PHE A 161 10.11 19.39 -14.55
C PHE A 161 11.36 19.53 -13.67
N SER A 162 11.44 20.57 -12.81
CA SER A 162 12.62 20.82 -11.98
C SER A 162 12.25 21.09 -10.52
N ALA A 163 13.06 20.54 -9.62
CA ALA A 163 13.00 20.74 -8.18
C ALA A 163 14.40 21.07 -7.62
N MET A 164 14.42 21.76 -6.49
CA MET A 164 15.60 21.85 -5.63
C MET A 164 15.48 20.88 -4.48
N GLU A 165 16.60 20.33 -4.03
CA GLU A 165 16.63 19.43 -2.88
C GLU A 165 17.75 19.83 -1.91
N THR A 166 17.50 19.63 -0.62
CA THR A 166 18.49 19.70 0.46
C THR A 166 18.07 18.77 1.60
N ALA A 167 18.97 18.48 2.53
CA ALA A 167 18.64 17.73 3.74
C ALA A 167 18.65 18.65 4.96
N THR A 168 17.80 18.38 5.95
CA THR A 168 17.86 19.11 7.22
C THR A 168 19.11 18.76 8.02
N ALA A 169 19.77 19.78 8.57
CA ALA A 169 20.93 19.61 9.44
C ALA A 169 20.55 18.97 10.79
N ALA A 170 21.55 18.64 11.61
CA ALA A 170 21.36 18.09 12.96
C ALA A 170 20.53 18.96 13.93
N ASP A 171 20.37 20.26 13.65
CA ASP A 171 19.48 21.17 14.39
C ASP A 171 18.13 21.42 13.67
N GLY A 172 17.81 20.58 12.68
CA GLY A 172 16.60 20.61 11.86
C GLY A 172 16.57 21.71 10.81
N ARG A 173 17.62 22.53 10.69
CA ARG A 173 17.63 23.66 9.75
C ARG A 173 17.90 23.24 8.31
N PHE A 174 17.30 23.98 7.38
CA PHE A 174 17.56 23.87 5.95
C PHE A 174 17.60 25.26 5.29
N THR A 175 18.22 25.32 4.11
CA THR A 175 18.28 26.50 3.25
C THR A 175 18.28 26.08 1.78
N LEU A 176 17.46 26.74 0.96
CA LEU A 176 17.39 26.58 -0.49
C LEU A 176 17.37 27.97 -1.15
N SER A 177 18.36 28.24 -2.01
CA SER A 177 18.57 29.53 -2.69
C SER A 177 18.59 29.38 -4.21
N GLY A 178 18.41 30.46 -4.96
CA GLY A 178 18.25 30.38 -6.43
C GLY A 178 16.81 30.07 -6.85
N LEU A 179 15.82 30.42 -6.01
CA LEU A 179 14.40 30.29 -6.32
C LEU A 179 13.88 31.58 -6.98
N ARG A 180 12.83 31.47 -7.80
CA ARG A 180 12.15 32.63 -8.39
C ARG A 180 11.21 33.28 -7.36
N GLY A 181 10.83 34.54 -7.60
CA GLY A 181 9.75 35.19 -6.86
C GLY A 181 8.38 34.64 -7.30
N ALA A 182 7.91 33.58 -6.64
CA ALA A 182 6.63 32.93 -6.94
C ALA A 182 6.06 32.20 -5.70
N THR A 183 4.84 31.65 -5.82
CA THR A 183 4.37 30.61 -4.89
C THR A 183 5.01 29.27 -5.26
N HIS A 184 5.64 28.62 -4.28
CA HIS A 184 6.24 27.29 -4.43
C HIS A 184 5.63 26.31 -3.44
N THR A 185 5.36 25.09 -3.89
CA THR A 185 5.13 23.94 -3.01
C THR A 185 6.46 23.45 -2.47
N VAL A 186 6.52 23.28 -1.15
CA VAL A 186 7.65 22.71 -0.43
C VAL A 186 7.19 21.41 0.23
N THR A 187 7.89 20.33 -0.06
CA THR A 187 7.71 19.03 0.60
C THR A 187 8.90 18.78 1.53
N VAL A 188 8.65 18.23 2.71
CA VAL A 188 9.66 17.78 3.67
C VAL A 188 9.37 16.31 3.95
N ALA A 189 10.09 15.43 3.26
CA ALA A 189 9.95 14.00 3.43
C ALA A 189 10.60 13.55 4.75
N ALA A 190 9.87 12.76 5.52
CA ALA A 190 10.32 12.25 6.81
C ALA A 190 11.50 11.27 6.64
N PRO A 191 12.49 11.27 7.54
CA PRO A 191 13.60 10.31 7.51
C PRO A 191 13.22 8.93 8.07
N SER A 192 12.03 8.76 8.64
CA SER A 192 11.49 7.47 9.13
C SER A 192 9.96 7.42 9.05
N ASP A 193 9.41 6.20 8.98
CA ASP A 193 7.96 5.90 8.95
C ASP A 193 7.19 6.41 10.19
N ASP A 194 7.88 6.88 11.25
CA ASP A 194 7.28 7.40 12.49
C ASP A 194 6.71 8.82 12.37
N LEU A 195 7.03 9.53 11.29
CA LEU A 195 6.62 10.91 11.03
C LEU A 195 5.93 10.97 9.66
N LEU A 196 4.93 11.85 9.54
CA LEU A 196 4.29 12.16 8.26
C LEU A 196 5.10 13.23 7.52
N ASP A 197 5.13 13.11 6.19
CA ASP A 197 5.69 14.13 5.31
C ASP A 197 4.95 15.47 5.47
N GLY A 198 5.70 16.57 5.49
CA GLY A 198 5.15 17.91 5.52
C GLY A 198 5.01 18.49 4.12
N GLU A 199 3.85 19.05 3.76
CA GLU A 199 3.67 19.82 2.52
C GLU A 199 3.05 21.19 2.83
N PHE A 200 3.60 22.25 2.25
CA PHE A 200 3.08 23.61 2.40
C PHE A 200 3.46 24.50 1.21
N GLU A 201 2.66 25.55 0.99
CA GLU A 201 3.00 26.61 0.04
C GLU A 201 3.82 27.72 0.73
N VAL A 202 4.86 28.21 0.07
CA VAL A 202 5.60 29.42 0.44
C VAL A 202 5.53 30.44 -0.70
N ILE A 203 5.24 31.70 -0.37
CA ILE A 203 5.22 32.81 -1.32
C ILE A 203 6.55 33.56 -1.19
N LEU A 204 7.31 33.63 -2.28
CA LEU A 204 8.58 34.35 -2.34
C LEU A 204 8.42 35.64 -3.16
N GLU A 205 8.97 36.73 -2.62
CA GLU A 205 9.25 37.94 -3.40
C GLU A 205 10.63 37.81 -4.07
N GLU A 206 10.85 38.50 -5.18
CA GLU A 206 12.14 38.53 -5.89
C GLU A 206 13.26 39.02 -4.95
N GLY A 207 14.40 38.30 -4.90
CA GLY A 207 15.49 38.57 -3.95
C GLY A 207 15.13 38.38 -2.46
N GLY A 208 13.91 37.91 -2.16
CA GLY A 208 13.39 37.79 -0.80
C GLY A 208 13.91 36.56 -0.04
N THR A 209 13.70 36.54 1.27
CA THR A 209 13.92 35.35 2.10
C THR A 209 12.68 35.05 2.96
N ALA A 210 12.16 33.84 2.86
CA ALA A 210 11.13 33.33 3.75
C ALA A 210 11.74 32.35 4.76
N ASP A 211 11.49 32.53 6.06
CA ASP A 211 11.88 31.59 7.12
C ASP A 211 10.64 30.84 7.61
N VAL A 212 10.64 29.51 7.46
CA VAL A 212 9.48 28.66 7.76
C VAL A 212 9.77 27.65 8.88
N ARG A 213 8.75 27.35 9.68
CA ARG A 213 8.82 26.27 10.68
C ARG A 213 7.86 25.17 10.26
N VAL A 214 8.41 24.00 9.98
CA VAL A 214 7.65 22.81 9.57
C VAL A 214 7.53 21.91 10.78
N VAL A 215 6.31 21.52 11.12
CA VAL A 215 6.05 20.49 12.12
C VAL A 215 5.70 19.21 11.37
N LEU A 216 6.54 18.19 11.49
CA LEU A 216 6.21 16.85 11.04
C LEU A 216 5.41 16.18 12.16
N ASP A 217 4.14 15.90 11.88
CA ASP A 217 3.28 15.20 12.83
C ASP A 217 3.72 13.72 12.92
N PRO A 218 3.56 13.07 14.08
CA PRO A 218 3.79 11.63 14.18
C PRO A 218 2.84 10.89 13.23
N ALA A 219 3.34 9.85 12.56
CA ALA A 219 2.51 8.86 11.92
C ALA A 219 1.66 8.17 13.00
N THR A 220 0.43 8.65 13.21
CA THR A 220 -0.40 8.17 14.30
C THR A 220 -0.85 6.76 13.99
N VAL A 221 -0.21 5.77 14.63
CA VAL A 221 -0.73 4.41 14.72
C VAL A 221 -2.20 4.51 15.13
N ALA A 222 -3.09 3.89 14.34
CA ALA A 222 -4.53 4.03 14.53
C ALA A 222 -5.14 2.68 14.90
N VAL A 223 -6.06 2.68 15.89
CA VAL A 223 -6.91 1.51 16.18
C VAL A 223 -8.28 1.69 15.52
N THR A 224 -8.53 0.90 14.47
CA THR A 224 -9.84 0.83 13.83
C THR A 224 -10.69 -0.26 14.50
N ARG A 225 -11.92 0.07 14.91
CA ARG A 225 -12.91 -0.95 15.33
C ARG A 225 -13.76 -1.38 14.14
N VAL A 226 -13.73 -2.67 13.83
CA VAL A 226 -14.57 -3.31 12.81
C VAL A 226 -15.69 -4.08 13.52
N SER A 227 -16.92 -3.57 13.45
CA SER A 227 -18.05 -4.17 14.18
C SER A 227 -19.40 -3.79 13.60
N GLY A 228 -20.37 -4.70 13.70
CA GLY A 228 -21.77 -4.41 13.44
C GLY A 228 -22.66 -4.60 14.66
N ALA A 229 -23.97 -4.40 14.49
CA ALA A 229 -24.97 -4.56 15.56
C ALA A 229 -25.12 -6.00 16.06
N ASN A 230 -24.61 -6.98 15.31
CA ASN A 230 -24.65 -8.41 15.61
C ASN A 230 -23.51 -9.13 14.86
N ARG A 231 -23.29 -10.43 15.13
CA ARG A 231 -22.21 -11.24 14.51
C ARG A 231 -22.24 -11.32 12.98
N LEU A 232 -23.42 -11.27 12.34
CA LEU A 232 -23.54 -11.22 10.88
C LEU A 232 -23.07 -9.86 10.36
N ALA A 233 -23.53 -8.78 11.00
CA ALA A 233 -23.13 -7.42 10.68
C ALA A 233 -21.64 -7.14 10.96
N THR A 234 -21.00 -7.78 11.96
CA THR A 234 -19.54 -7.72 12.14
C THR A 234 -18.82 -8.44 10.99
N ALA A 235 -19.31 -9.60 10.53
CA ALA A 235 -18.72 -10.28 9.38
C ALA A 235 -18.86 -9.48 8.08
N VAL A 236 -19.99 -8.78 7.90
CA VAL A 236 -20.19 -7.81 6.81
C VAL A 236 -19.19 -6.64 6.93
N ALA A 237 -19.01 -6.06 8.13
CA ALA A 237 -18.02 -5.00 8.34
C ALA A 237 -16.57 -5.47 8.09
N ALA A 238 -16.25 -6.74 8.42
CA ALA A 238 -14.96 -7.35 8.12
C ALA A 238 -14.74 -7.54 6.61
N ALA A 239 -15.77 -7.96 5.87
CA ALA A 239 -15.73 -8.03 4.42
C ALA A 239 -15.53 -6.64 3.78
N GLN A 240 -16.24 -5.61 4.26
CA GLN A 240 -16.09 -4.23 3.80
C GLN A 240 -14.69 -3.67 4.04
N HIS A 241 -14.07 -4.02 5.18
CA HIS A 241 -12.72 -3.60 5.52
C HIS A 241 -11.64 -4.33 4.69
N GLY A 242 -11.75 -5.65 4.49
CA GLY A 242 -10.75 -6.43 3.74
C GLY A 242 -10.91 -6.37 2.22
N TRP A 243 -12.12 -6.14 1.72
CA TRP A 243 -12.50 -6.11 0.30
C TRP A 243 -13.31 -4.85 -0.04
N PRO A 244 -12.73 -3.64 0.08
CA PRO A 244 -13.41 -2.41 -0.31
C PRO A 244 -13.81 -2.45 -1.79
N ASP A 245 -12.93 -2.94 -2.66
CA ASP A 245 -13.11 -3.01 -4.13
C ASP A 245 -13.95 -4.22 -4.61
N GLY A 246 -14.42 -5.06 -3.68
CA GLY A 246 -15.24 -6.24 -4.00
C GLY A 246 -14.47 -7.58 -4.02
N SER A 247 -15.21 -8.66 -4.26
CA SER A 247 -14.66 -9.99 -4.57
C SER A 247 -15.66 -10.83 -5.35
N ALA A 248 -15.17 -11.52 -6.39
CA ALA A 248 -15.99 -12.40 -7.22
C ALA A 248 -16.51 -13.65 -6.49
N THR A 249 -15.88 -14.05 -5.38
CA THR A 249 -16.23 -15.24 -4.60
C THR A 249 -16.36 -14.92 -3.12
N VAL A 250 -17.35 -15.51 -2.44
CA VAL A 250 -17.52 -15.42 -0.99
C VAL A 250 -17.53 -16.79 -0.34
N VAL A 251 -16.95 -16.91 0.86
CA VAL A 251 -17.10 -18.11 1.69
C VAL A 251 -18.21 -17.87 2.71
N ILE A 252 -19.13 -18.82 2.84
CA ILE A 252 -20.33 -18.69 3.69
C ILE A 252 -20.27 -19.73 4.81
N ALA A 253 -20.27 -19.27 6.06
CA ALA A 253 -20.20 -20.13 7.25
C ALA A 253 -21.33 -19.86 8.25
N ALA A 254 -21.61 -20.84 9.12
CA ALA A 254 -22.67 -20.74 10.12
C ALA A 254 -22.29 -19.84 11.30
N ALA A 255 -23.04 -18.77 11.52
CA ALA A 255 -22.84 -17.85 12.65
C ALA A 255 -23.18 -18.46 14.03
N GLY A 256 -23.84 -19.63 14.04
CA GLY A 256 -24.26 -20.37 15.22
C GLY A 256 -23.54 -21.71 15.42
N ALA A 257 -22.67 -22.13 14.50
CA ALA A 257 -21.95 -23.40 14.57
C ALA A 257 -20.53 -23.25 14.01
N PHE A 258 -19.55 -23.11 14.90
CA PHE A 258 -18.13 -22.89 14.55
C PHE A 258 -17.38 -24.07 13.91
N PRO A 259 -17.62 -25.38 14.23
CA PRO A 259 -16.61 -26.41 13.97
C PRO A 259 -16.21 -26.57 12.51
N ASP A 260 -17.20 -26.60 11.62
CA ASP A 260 -17.00 -26.75 10.17
C ASP A 260 -16.25 -25.54 9.57
N ALA A 261 -16.38 -24.37 10.21
CA ALA A 261 -15.82 -23.11 9.72
C ALA A 261 -14.38 -22.84 10.20
N LEU A 262 -13.86 -23.56 11.19
CA LEU A 262 -12.50 -23.31 11.72
C LEU A 262 -11.40 -23.47 10.66
N ALA A 263 -11.62 -24.32 9.65
CA ALA A 263 -10.70 -24.51 8.53
C ALA A 263 -10.98 -23.61 7.32
N ALA A 264 -11.99 -22.73 7.40
CA ALA A 264 -12.47 -21.96 6.25
C ALA A 264 -11.63 -20.71 5.91
N ALA A 265 -10.73 -20.26 6.79
CA ALA A 265 -9.90 -19.08 6.51
C ALA A 265 -8.87 -19.34 5.37
N PRO A 266 -8.10 -20.45 5.36
CA PRO A 266 -7.28 -20.80 4.19
C PRO A 266 -8.09 -20.93 2.89
N LEU A 267 -9.30 -21.48 2.94
CA LEU A 267 -10.19 -21.55 1.78
C LEU A 267 -10.58 -20.16 1.28
N ALA A 268 -10.97 -19.26 2.18
CA ALA A 268 -11.38 -17.89 1.85
C ALA A 268 -10.25 -17.13 1.16
N THR A 269 -9.02 -17.21 1.67
CA THR A 269 -7.86 -16.62 1.01
C THR A 269 -7.51 -17.31 -0.31
N ALA A 270 -7.61 -18.64 -0.40
CA ALA A 270 -7.37 -19.38 -1.64
C ALA A 270 -8.35 -19.02 -2.78
N VAL A 271 -9.60 -18.66 -2.46
CA VAL A 271 -10.59 -18.15 -3.44
C VAL A 271 -10.59 -16.62 -3.56
N GLY A 272 -9.70 -15.91 -2.85
CA GLY A 272 -9.61 -14.45 -2.86
C GLY A 272 -10.83 -13.72 -2.24
N GLY A 273 -11.60 -14.40 -1.40
CA GLY A 273 -12.91 -13.95 -0.91
C GLY A 273 -13.00 -13.70 0.59
N PRO A 274 -13.93 -12.84 1.05
CA PRO A 274 -14.25 -12.72 2.46
C PRO A 274 -14.98 -13.96 2.98
N LEU A 275 -14.93 -14.16 4.30
CA LEU A 275 -15.78 -15.10 5.02
C LEU A 275 -16.97 -14.37 5.65
N LEU A 276 -18.16 -14.58 5.08
CA LEU A 276 -19.42 -14.05 5.60
C LEU A 276 -20.13 -15.10 6.45
N LEU A 277 -20.89 -14.61 7.44
CA LEU A 277 -21.62 -15.46 8.38
C LEU A 277 -23.13 -15.39 8.11
N VAL A 278 -23.81 -16.53 8.25
CA VAL A 278 -25.27 -16.65 8.07
C VAL A 278 -25.96 -17.29 9.28
N GLY A 279 -27.22 -16.92 9.49
CA GLY A 279 -28.12 -17.59 10.44
C GLY A 279 -28.88 -18.75 9.80
N PRO A 280 -30.07 -19.11 10.34
CA PRO A 280 -30.96 -20.11 9.74
C PRO A 280 -31.49 -19.75 8.33
N ARG A 281 -31.35 -18.48 7.93
CA ARG A 281 -31.57 -17.91 6.60
C ARG A 281 -30.52 -16.83 6.35
N THR A 282 -30.33 -16.43 5.10
CA THR A 282 -29.45 -15.31 4.75
C THR A 282 -30.10 -14.01 5.20
N ALA A 283 -29.41 -13.23 6.03
CA ALA A 283 -29.91 -11.92 6.48
C ALA A 283 -29.82 -10.89 5.34
N ALA A 284 -30.67 -9.86 5.38
CA ALA A 284 -30.68 -8.81 4.36
C ALA A 284 -29.34 -8.07 4.29
N GLU A 285 -28.68 -7.84 5.43
CA GLU A 285 -27.31 -7.27 5.48
C GLU A 285 -26.26 -8.12 4.77
N VAL A 286 -26.41 -9.46 4.78
CA VAL A 286 -25.49 -10.39 4.12
C VAL A 286 -25.75 -10.43 2.62
N LEU A 287 -27.01 -10.44 2.18
CA LEU A 287 -27.36 -10.34 0.75
C LEU A 287 -26.91 -9.02 0.14
N ALA A 288 -27.06 -7.91 0.87
CA ALA A 288 -26.58 -6.59 0.43
C ALA A 288 -25.05 -6.53 0.33
N GLU A 289 -24.32 -7.20 1.23
CA GLU A 289 -22.86 -7.27 1.14
C GLU A 289 -22.38 -8.16 -0.01
N VAL A 290 -23.06 -9.30 -0.26
CA VAL A 290 -22.81 -10.16 -1.42
C VAL A 290 -22.99 -9.40 -2.75
N ASP A 291 -24.03 -8.57 -2.84
CA ASP A 291 -24.27 -7.66 -3.98
C ASP A 291 -23.20 -6.56 -4.09
N ARG A 292 -22.86 -5.89 -2.97
CA ARG A 292 -21.80 -4.86 -2.90
C ARG A 292 -20.43 -5.39 -3.34
N LEU A 293 -20.11 -6.64 -2.96
CA LEU A 293 -18.87 -7.30 -3.35
C LEU A 293 -18.82 -7.65 -4.85
N GLY A 294 -19.95 -7.62 -5.56
CA GLY A 294 -20.05 -8.12 -6.93
C GLY A 294 -19.85 -9.64 -7.03
N ALA A 295 -20.20 -10.37 -5.97
CA ALA A 295 -19.91 -11.80 -5.88
C ALA A 295 -20.78 -12.62 -6.85
N THR A 296 -20.14 -13.54 -7.55
CA THR A 296 -20.75 -14.43 -8.55
C THR A 296 -20.68 -15.91 -8.16
N GLU A 297 -19.78 -16.29 -7.25
CA GLU A 297 -19.74 -17.61 -6.59
C GLU A 297 -19.84 -17.47 -5.05
N ALA A 298 -20.54 -18.42 -4.43
CA ALA A 298 -20.56 -18.59 -2.98
C ALA A 298 -20.21 -20.04 -2.61
N VAL A 299 -19.15 -20.22 -1.83
CA VAL A 299 -18.73 -21.51 -1.30
C VAL A 299 -19.26 -21.65 0.13
N ILE A 300 -20.33 -22.42 0.30
CA ILE A 300 -20.88 -22.73 1.62
C ILE A 300 -20.03 -23.79 2.30
N VAL A 301 -19.54 -23.49 3.50
CA VAL A 301 -18.83 -24.44 4.36
C VAL A 301 -19.77 -25.01 5.42
N GLY A 302 -19.75 -26.34 5.55
CA GLY A 302 -20.48 -27.08 6.57
C GLY A 302 -21.79 -27.69 6.10
N ALA A 303 -22.26 -28.69 6.85
CA ALA A 303 -23.42 -29.50 6.49
C ALA A 303 -24.74 -28.72 6.56
N VAL A 304 -25.84 -29.32 6.04
CA VAL A 304 -27.19 -28.71 6.06
C VAL A 304 -27.67 -28.39 7.48
N GLY A 305 -27.19 -29.12 8.49
CA GLY A 305 -27.47 -28.83 9.90
C GLY A 305 -26.80 -27.57 10.45
N ALA A 306 -25.68 -27.13 9.84
CA ALA A 306 -24.97 -25.91 10.20
C ALA A 306 -25.45 -24.72 9.34
N VAL A 307 -25.45 -24.88 8.01
CA VAL A 307 -25.95 -23.88 7.05
C VAL A 307 -27.13 -24.49 6.27
N PRO A 308 -28.39 -24.17 6.60
CA PRO A 308 -29.57 -24.73 5.95
C PRO A 308 -29.62 -24.53 4.42
N LEU A 309 -30.26 -25.44 3.69
CA LEU A 309 -30.37 -25.37 2.22
C LEU A 309 -30.99 -24.08 1.69
N ILE A 310 -31.87 -23.45 2.48
CA ILE A 310 -32.53 -22.19 2.11
C ILE A 310 -31.53 -21.04 1.90
N VAL A 311 -30.40 -21.02 2.61
CA VAL A 311 -29.32 -20.03 2.41
C VAL A 311 -28.77 -20.13 0.99
N GLY A 312 -28.46 -21.34 0.52
CA GLY A 312 -28.00 -21.57 -0.84
C GLY A 312 -29.05 -21.19 -1.88
N SER A 313 -30.32 -21.51 -1.63
CA SER A 313 -31.42 -21.07 -2.51
C SER A 313 -31.67 -19.55 -2.49
N GLU A 314 -31.29 -18.84 -1.42
CA GLU A 314 -31.38 -17.38 -1.32
C GLU A 314 -30.24 -16.70 -2.08
N LEU A 315 -29.02 -17.25 -2.04
CA LEU A 315 -27.87 -16.80 -2.83
C LEU A 315 -28.05 -17.08 -4.33
N ASP A 316 -28.50 -18.28 -4.71
CA ASP A 316 -28.82 -18.65 -6.09
C ASP A 316 -29.89 -17.72 -6.71
N ARG A 317 -30.93 -17.38 -5.95
CA ARG A 317 -31.93 -16.37 -6.35
C ARG A 317 -31.40 -14.94 -6.45
N ALA A 318 -30.27 -14.64 -5.82
CA ALA A 318 -29.55 -13.36 -5.99
C ALA A 318 -28.59 -13.38 -7.19
N GLY A 319 -28.51 -14.48 -7.94
CA GLY A 319 -27.62 -14.62 -9.12
C GLY A 319 -26.25 -15.20 -8.80
N VAL A 320 -26.03 -15.71 -7.60
CA VAL A 320 -24.73 -16.21 -7.13
C VAL A 320 -24.69 -17.73 -7.23
N ALA A 321 -23.74 -18.29 -7.99
CA ALA A 321 -23.56 -19.73 -8.13
C ALA A 321 -23.11 -20.34 -6.80
N VAL A 322 -23.84 -21.35 -6.29
CA VAL A 322 -23.57 -21.93 -4.97
C VAL A 322 -22.91 -23.30 -5.06
N ARG A 323 -21.71 -23.42 -4.48
CA ARG A 323 -21.06 -24.69 -4.14
C ARG A 323 -21.16 -24.93 -2.64
N ARG A 324 -21.13 -26.20 -2.20
CA ARG A 324 -21.01 -26.57 -0.79
C ARG A 324 -19.85 -27.54 -0.57
N ILE A 325 -19.06 -27.28 0.46
CA ILE A 325 -18.05 -28.18 1.01
C ILE A 325 -18.55 -28.62 2.39
N ALA A 326 -18.89 -29.89 2.54
CA ALA A 326 -19.42 -30.45 3.78
C ALA A 326 -19.15 -31.96 3.83
N GLY A 327 -18.59 -32.41 4.94
CA GLY A 327 -18.40 -33.82 5.26
C GLY A 327 -19.42 -34.33 6.28
N ASP A 328 -19.32 -35.61 6.61
CA ASP A 328 -20.12 -36.26 7.68
C ASP A 328 -19.67 -35.80 9.08
N SER A 329 -18.47 -35.23 9.19
CA SER A 329 -17.87 -34.75 10.44
C SER A 329 -17.20 -33.37 10.25
N ARG A 330 -16.84 -32.71 11.37
CA ARG A 330 -16.02 -31.48 11.34
C ARG A 330 -14.61 -31.76 10.79
N ALA A 331 -14.07 -32.95 11.06
CA ALA A 331 -12.76 -33.37 10.57
C ALA A 331 -12.81 -33.72 9.07
N ASP A 332 -13.91 -34.32 8.60
CA ASP A 332 -14.18 -34.58 7.19
C ASP A 332 -14.39 -33.26 6.42
N THR A 333 -15.17 -32.33 6.95
CA THR A 333 -15.31 -31.00 6.35
C THR A 333 -13.96 -30.27 6.25
N ALA A 334 -13.13 -30.31 7.29
CA ALA A 334 -11.77 -29.78 7.26
C ALA A 334 -10.86 -30.52 6.26
N ALA A 335 -10.97 -31.85 6.15
CA ALA A 335 -10.26 -32.66 5.17
C ALA A 335 -10.65 -32.31 3.73
N LEU A 336 -11.93 -32.09 3.45
CA LEU A 336 -12.40 -31.64 2.13
C LEU A 336 -11.90 -30.23 1.80
N ILE A 337 -11.88 -29.30 2.77
CA ILE A 337 -11.29 -27.98 2.60
C ILE A 337 -9.78 -28.08 2.33
N ALA A 338 -9.06 -28.91 3.09
CA ALA A 338 -7.62 -29.11 2.91
C ALA A 338 -7.25 -29.62 1.52
N ARG A 339 -8.11 -30.46 0.90
CA ARG A 339 -7.95 -30.94 -0.48
C ARG A 339 -8.13 -29.84 -1.53
N GLU A 340 -8.95 -28.82 -1.25
CA GLU A 340 -9.13 -27.65 -2.12
C GLU A 340 -7.96 -26.66 -1.98
N VAL A 341 -7.49 -26.43 -0.76
CA VAL A 341 -6.38 -25.50 -0.43
C VAL A 341 -5.03 -26.07 -0.88
N GLY A 342 -4.85 -27.39 -0.81
CA GLY A 342 -3.55 -28.05 -0.99
C GLY A 342 -2.69 -28.03 0.27
N ALA A 343 -1.45 -28.51 0.15
CA ALA A 343 -0.46 -28.54 1.25
C ALA A 343 0.91 -28.04 0.75
N PRO A 344 1.12 -26.72 0.64
CA PRO A 344 2.38 -26.16 0.16
C PRO A 344 3.56 -26.62 1.05
N ALA A 345 4.70 -26.88 0.42
CA ALA A 345 5.91 -27.40 1.06
C ALA A 345 5.72 -28.68 1.91
N GLY A 346 4.65 -29.45 1.69
CA GLY A 346 4.34 -30.66 2.46
C GLY A 346 3.95 -30.39 3.92
N GLU A 347 3.42 -29.20 4.23
CA GLU A 347 3.01 -28.79 5.58
C GLU A 347 1.48 -28.76 5.73
N ALA A 348 0.99 -29.14 6.92
CA ALA A 348 -0.39 -28.94 7.34
C ALA A 348 -0.48 -28.58 8.83
N ILE A 349 -1.50 -27.81 9.19
CA ILE A 349 -1.80 -27.45 10.57
C ILE A 349 -2.82 -28.45 11.13
N VAL A 350 -2.60 -28.91 12.36
CA VAL A 350 -3.52 -29.80 13.09
C VAL A 350 -3.90 -29.15 14.41
N THR A 351 -5.20 -28.98 14.65
CA THR A 351 -5.72 -28.37 15.88
C THR A 351 -6.98 -29.09 16.36
N SER A 352 -7.42 -28.77 17.57
CA SER A 352 -8.62 -29.38 18.14
C SER A 352 -9.86 -28.93 17.39
N GLY A 353 -10.69 -29.88 16.96
CA GLY A 353 -12.05 -29.58 16.50
C GLY A 353 -13.01 -29.28 17.65
N ASP A 354 -12.64 -29.59 18.90
CA ASP A 354 -13.52 -29.49 20.08
C ASP A 354 -13.51 -28.09 20.73
N VAL A 355 -12.41 -27.36 20.58
CA VAL A 355 -12.22 -26.00 21.09
C VAL A 355 -11.72 -25.06 19.99
N PHE A 356 -12.33 -23.89 19.85
CA PHE A 356 -12.10 -23.01 18.71
C PHE A 356 -10.83 -22.15 18.80
N ALA A 357 -10.40 -21.76 20.01
CA ALA A 357 -9.50 -20.60 20.16
C ALA A 357 -8.12 -20.81 19.50
N ASP A 358 -7.55 -22.01 19.66
CA ASP A 358 -6.27 -22.37 19.05
C ASP A 358 -6.34 -22.35 17.50
N ALA A 359 -7.48 -22.78 16.93
CA ALA A 359 -7.76 -22.72 15.49
C ALA A 359 -7.95 -21.29 14.98
N LEU A 360 -8.63 -20.43 15.74
CA LEU A 360 -8.85 -19.03 15.36
C LEU A 360 -7.54 -18.22 15.39
N SER A 361 -6.62 -18.49 16.33
CA SER A 361 -5.33 -17.80 16.37
C SER A 361 -4.43 -18.16 15.19
N ILE A 362 -4.45 -19.41 14.71
CA ILE A 362 -3.63 -19.84 13.56
C ILE A 362 -4.27 -19.53 12.21
N ALA A 363 -5.58 -19.28 12.16
CA ALA A 363 -6.33 -19.03 10.93
C ALA A 363 -5.70 -17.99 9.96
N PRO A 364 -5.18 -16.83 10.42
CA PRO A 364 -4.51 -15.87 9.53
C PRO A 364 -3.19 -16.39 8.96
N LEU A 365 -2.33 -16.98 9.79
CA LEU A 365 -1.03 -17.51 9.39
C LEU A 365 -1.21 -18.65 8.38
N ALA A 366 -2.08 -19.61 8.69
CA ALA A 366 -2.46 -20.70 7.81
C ALA A 366 -2.92 -20.18 6.44
N ALA A 367 -3.78 -19.16 6.42
CA ALA A 367 -4.32 -18.60 5.21
C ALA A 367 -3.32 -17.75 4.42
N ALA A 368 -2.39 -17.05 5.09
CA ALA A 368 -1.32 -16.28 4.46
C ALA A 368 -0.23 -17.17 3.82
N GLU A 369 0.06 -18.32 4.42
CA GLU A 369 0.99 -19.32 3.86
C GLU A 369 0.30 -20.29 2.86
N GLY A 370 -1.03 -20.29 2.77
CA GLY A 370 -1.80 -21.26 1.99
C GLY A 370 -1.78 -22.68 2.58
N VAL A 371 -1.49 -22.81 3.87
CA VAL A 371 -1.38 -24.09 4.60
C VAL A 371 -2.77 -24.51 5.11
N PRO A 372 -3.17 -25.78 4.94
CA PRO A 372 -4.50 -26.23 5.32
C PRO A 372 -4.60 -26.48 6.83
N ILE A 373 -5.78 -26.21 7.40
CA ILE A 373 -6.11 -26.56 8.79
C ILE A 373 -6.93 -27.84 8.80
N LEU A 374 -6.44 -28.84 9.51
CA LEU A 374 -7.11 -30.11 9.78
C LEU A 374 -7.51 -30.20 11.26
N LEU A 375 -8.63 -30.87 11.54
CA LEU A 375 -9.25 -30.92 12.87
C LEU A 375 -9.19 -32.34 13.46
N THR A 376 -8.78 -32.43 14.72
CA THR A 376 -8.73 -33.68 15.48
C THR A 376 -9.55 -33.61 16.76
N ALA A 377 -10.01 -34.76 17.27
CA ALA A 377 -10.45 -34.84 18.67
C ALA A 377 -9.21 -34.80 19.59
N ARG A 378 -9.43 -34.46 20.87
CA ARG A 378 -8.35 -34.29 21.85
C ARG A 378 -7.40 -35.49 22.00
N ASP A 379 -7.95 -36.68 22.11
CA ASP A 379 -7.25 -37.94 22.46
C ASP A 379 -7.24 -38.98 21.33
N GLN A 380 -7.88 -38.69 20.21
CA GLN A 380 -7.94 -39.54 19.03
C GLN A 380 -7.76 -38.72 17.74
N LEU A 381 -6.79 -39.14 16.91
CA LEU A 381 -6.63 -38.61 15.57
C LEU A 381 -7.85 -39.00 14.72
N ALA A 382 -8.53 -38.02 14.15
CA ALA A 382 -9.70 -38.28 13.29
C ALA A 382 -9.27 -39.05 12.02
N PRO A 383 -10.00 -40.12 11.61
CA PRO A 383 -9.68 -40.89 10.41
C PRO A 383 -9.56 -40.01 9.16
N ASP A 384 -10.52 -39.11 8.97
CA ASP A 384 -10.60 -38.18 7.83
C ASP A 384 -9.37 -37.27 7.73
N THR A 385 -8.88 -36.79 8.87
CA THR A 385 -7.62 -36.01 8.96
C THR A 385 -6.39 -36.88 8.68
N ALA A 386 -6.34 -38.11 9.20
CA ALA A 386 -5.26 -39.03 8.89
C ALA A 386 -5.22 -39.43 7.40
N GLU A 387 -6.37 -39.48 6.74
CA GLU A 387 -6.49 -39.70 5.29
C GLU A 387 -6.03 -38.47 4.50
N ALA A 388 -6.54 -37.28 4.82
CA ALA A 388 -6.13 -36.02 4.17
C ALA A 388 -4.62 -35.78 4.24
N LEU A 389 -3.98 -36.03 5.40
CA LEU A 389 -2.52 -35.92 5.55
C LEU A 389 -1.74 -36.82 4.57
N ARG A 390 -2.26 -38.02 4.26
CA ARG A 390 -1.62 -38.94 3.32
C ARG A 390 -1.85 -38.52 1.87
N ASP A 391 -3.08 -38.16 1.54
CA ASP A 391 -3.47 -37.82 0.16
C ASP A 391 -2.85 -36.50 -0.30
N LEU A 392 -2.64 -35.56 0.61
CA LEU A 392 -1.92 -34.31 0.38
C LEU A 392 -0.39 -34.45 0.43
N GLY A 393 0.13 -35.63 0.77
CA GLY A 393 1.58 -35.87 0.87
C GLY A 393 2.27 -35.06 1.97
N VAL A 394 1.62 -34.87 3.12
CA VAL A 394 2.14 -34.04 4.22
C VAL A 394 3.32 -34.73 4.91
N GLU A 395 4.46 -34.04 4.94
CA GLU A 395 5.72 -34.51 5.52
C GLU A 395 5.95 -33.97 6.94
N ARG A 396 5.37 -32.80 7.26
CA ARG A 396 5.48 -32.14 8.57
C ARG A 396 4.19 -31.46 9.00
N THR A 397 4.00 -31.34 10.31
CA THR A 397 2.75 -30.77 10.87
C THR A 397 3.01 -29.77 11.98
N LEU A 398 2.19 -28.72 12.02
CA LEU A 398 2.12 -27.76 13.12
C LEU A 398 0.92 -28.11 14.00
N VAL A 399 1.19 -28.55 15.23
CA VAL A 399 0.14 -28.87 16.22
C VAL A 399 -0.13 -27.64 17.07
N ILE A 400 -1.28 -27.00 16.85
CA ILE A 400 -1.66 -25.79 17.59
C ILE A 400 -2.53 -26.14 18.78
N GLY A 401 -2.14 -25.64 19.95
CA GLY A 401 -2.82 -25.90 21.22
C GLY A 401 -2.06 -26.86 22.13
N GLY A 402 -2.29 -26.71 23.44
CA GLY A 402 -1.64 -27.52 24.47
C GLY A 402 -2.17 -28.96 24.53
N THR A 403 -1.59 -29.78 25.41
CA THR A 403 -2.00 -31.19 25.62
C THR A 403 -3.44 -31.35 26.16
N GLY A 404 -4.05 -30.26 26.64
CA GLY A 404 -5.48 -30.19 26.95
C GLY A 404 -6.39 -30.11 25.73
N ALA A 405 -5.89 -29.65 24.58
CA ALA A 405 -6.61 -29.51 23.30
C ALA A 405 -6.25 -30.62 22.32
N VAL A 406 -4.96 -30.96 22.18
CA VAL A 406 -4.45 -32.09 21.37
C VAL A 406 -3.36 -32.82 22.16
N THR A 407 -3.65 -34.04 22.63
CA THR A 407 -2.72 -34.83 23.45
C THR A 407 -1.43 -35.21 22.71
N ASP A 408 -0.36 -35.53 23.45
CA ASP A 408 0.90 -35.99 22.84
C ASP A 408 0.77 -37.34 22.13
N GLN A 409 -0.21 -38.17 22.52
CA GLN A 409 -0.56 -39.40 21.79
C GLN A 409 -1.04 -39.10 20.37
N VAL A 410 -1.90 -38.08 20.21
CA VAL A 410 -2.38 -37.65 18.88
C VAL A 410 -1.23 -37.03 18.10
N ALA A 411 -0.45 -36.13 18.72
CA ALA A 411 0.69 -35.49 18.06
C ALA A 411 1.73 -36.51 17.56
N ALA A 412 2.07 -37.52 18.35
CA ALA A 412 3.02 -38.57 17.97
C ALA A 412 2.55 -39.46 16.80
N GLY A 413 1.27 -39.38 16.40
CA GLY A 413 0.72 -40.05 15.22
C GLY A 413 0.80 -39.23 13.92
N LEU A 414 1.30 -37.98 13.98
CA LEU A 414 1.36 -37.07 12.84
C LEU A 414 2.74 -37.07 12.15
N PRO A 415 2.83 -36.66 10.86
CA PRO A 415 4.10 -36.39 10.20
C PRO A 415 4.87 -35.26 10.89
N SER A 416 6.13 -35.52 11.26
CA SER A 416 7.11 -34.57 11.84
C SER A 416 6.50 -33.41 12.66
N PRO A 417 5.85 -33.70 13.81
CA PRO A 417 5.03 -32.72 14.52
C PRO A 417 5.85 -31.72 15.33
N THR A 418 5.56 -30.44 15.13
CA THR A 418 6.04 -29.33 15.97
C THR A 418 4.84 -28.69 16.67
N ARG A 419 4.89 -28.55 18.01
CA ARG A 419 3.76 -28.00 18.79
C ARG A 419 3.97 -26.52 19.10
N VAL A 420 2.93 -25.71 18.87
CA VAL A 420 2.85 -24.30 19.29
C VAL A 420 1.67 -24.13 20.25
N ALA A 421 1.93 -23.71 21.48
CA ALA A 421 0.94 -23.66 22.55
C ALA A 421 1.36 -22.73 23.70
N GLY A 422 0.38 -22.03 24.29
CA GLY A 422 0.51 -21.34 25.57
C GLY A 422 -0.21 -22.05 26.71
N ARG A 423 -0.18 -21.49 27.93
CA ARG A 423 -0.95 -22.03 29.09
C ARG A 423 -2.45 -21.75 28.98
N ASN A 424 -2.84 -20.81 28.12
CA ASN A 424 -4.21 -20.41 27.83
C ASN A 424 -4.31 -19.89 26.38
N ARG A 425 -5.52 -19.55 25.93
CA ARG A 425 -5.80 -19.09 24.56
C ARG A 425 -5.08 -17.80 24.15
N PHE A 426 -4.82 -16.90 25.10
CA PHE A 426 -4.15 -15.62 24.83
C PHE A 426 -2.66 -15.88 24.59
N GLU A 427 -2.03 -16.69 25.46
CA GLU A 427 -0.65 -17.15 25.30
C GLU A 427 -0.45 -18.01 24.04
N THR A 428 -1.41 -18.85 23.65
CA THR A 428 -1.34 -19.56 22.36
C THR A 428 -1.38 -18.57 21.19
N SER A 429 -2.25 -17.54 21.23
CA SER A 429 -2.27 -16.54 20.16
C SER A 429 -0.98 -15.72 20.07
N VAL A 430 -0.32 -15.45 21.20
CA VAL A 430 1.02 -14.84 21.23
C VAL A 430 2.08 -15.76 20.65
N ALA A 431 2.10 -17.05 21.04
CA ALA A 431 3.04 -18.02 20.48
C ALA A 431 2.85 -18.25 18.97
N VAL A 432 1.64 -18.08 18.46
CA VAL A 432 1.35 -18.09 17.01
C VAL A 432 1.79 -16.79 16.32
N ALA A 433 1.70 -15.63 16.99
CA ALA A 433 2.23 -14.38 16.47
C ALA A 433 3.77 -14.38 16.42
N ASP A 434 4.44 -14.99 17.41
CA ASP A 434 5.89 -15.24 17.36
C ASP A 434 6.25 -16.22 16.23
N LEU A 435 5.48 -17.30 16.02
CA LEU A 435 5.68 -18.18 14.86
C LEU A 435 5.53 -17.43 13.52
N ALA A 436 4.61 -16.47 13.41
CA ALA A 436 4.46 -15.67 12.19
C ALA A 436 5.72 -14.83 11.92
N LEU A 437 6.30 -14.21 12.95
CA LEU A 437 7.57 -13.49 12.85
C LEU A 437 8.72 -14.43 12.42
N ASP A 438 8.80 -15.63 13.02
CA ASP A 438 9.77 -16.69 12.64
C ASP A 438 9.57 -17.22 11.19
N ARG A 439 8.48 -16.84 10.52
CA ARG A 439 8.10 -17.21 9.14
C ARG A 439 8.18 -16.03 8.17
N ASP A 440 8.91 -14.97 8.51
CA ASP A 440 9.08 -13.75 7.68
C ASP A 440 7.73 -13.08 7.31
N LEU A 441 6.75 -13.16 8.20
CA LEU A 441 5.58 -12.29 8.21
C LEU A 441 5.87 -11.14 9.16
N GLU A 442 5.92 -9.92 8.64
CA GLU A 442 6.02 -8.67 9.40
C GLU A 442 4.61 -8.09 9.60
N PRO A 443 3.91 -8.37 10.72
CA PRO A 443 2.54 -7.93 10.94
C PRO A 443 2.48 -6.46 11.35
N ARG A 444 2.86 -5.54 10.46
CA ARG A 444 2.77 -4.08 10.67
C ARG A 444 1.36 -3.63 11.10
N THR A 445 0.32 -4.36 10.64
CA THR A 445 -1.05 -4.25 11.16
C THR A 445 -1.40 -5.45 12.04
N VAL A 446 -1.62 -5.21 13.32
CA VAL A 446 -2.03 -6.23 14.30
C VAL A 446 -3.56 -6.30 14.44
N HIS A 447 -4.09 -7.51 14.47
CA HIS A 447 -5.54 -7.75 14.51
C HIS A 447 -5.92 -8.34 15.88
N LEU A 448 -7.04 -7.90 16.45
CA LEU A 448 -7.47 -8.27 17.80
C LEU A 448 -8.94 -8.68 17.81
N ALA A 449 -9.25 -9.77 18.51
CA ALA A 449 -10.63 -10.22 18.73
C ALA A 449 -10.79 -10.83 20.13
N THR A 450 -12.04 -10.99 20.58
CA THR A 450 -12.30 -11.65 21.87
C THR A 450 -11.97 -13.13 21.80
N GLY A 451 -11.27 -13.64 22.81
CA GLY A 451 -11.00 -15.07 22.93
C GLY A 451 -12.20 -15.89 23.42
N PHE A 452 -13.31 -15.27 23.84
CA PHE A 452 -14.42 -15.95 24.52
C PHE A 452 -15.61 -16.33 23.63
N ASP A 453 -15.75 -15.73 22.44
CA ASP A 453 -16.67 -16.17 21.38
C ASP A 453 -15.91 -16.18 20.04
N TYR A 454 -16.41 -16.90 19.05
CA TYR A 454 -15.70 -17.17 17.79
C TYR A 454 -16.07 -16.31 16.57
N PRO A 455 -17.30 -15.77 16.37
CA PRO A 455 -17.72 -15.23 15.07
C PRO A 455 -16.87 -14.08 14.56
N ASP A 456 -16.53 -13.13 15.43
CA ASP A 456 -15.80 -11.92 15.06
C ASP A 456 -14.36 -12.27 14.65
N ALA A 457 -13.69 -13.15 15.41
CA ALA A 457 -12.36 -13.69 15.09
C ALA A 457 -12.36 -14.56 13.82
N LEU A 458 -13.41 -15.35 13.61
CA LEU A 458 -13.57 -16.22 12.44
C LEU A 458 -13.70 -15.39 11.15
N ALA A 459 -14.47 -14.30 11.17
CA ALA A 459 -14.57 -13.37 10.05
C ALA A 459 -13.30 -12.51 9.88
N ALA A 460 -12.58 -12.22 10.97
CA ALA A 460 -11.31 -11.50 10.93
C ALA A 460 -10.16 -12.31 10.29
N GLY A 461 -10.19 -13.64 10.36
CA GLY A 461 -9.11 -14.51 9.89
C GLY A 461 -8.62 -14.21 8.46
N PRO A 462 -9.50 -14.22 7.44
CA PRO A 462 -9.14 -13.88 6.07
C PRO A 462 -8.68 -12.43 5.87
N VAL A 463 -9.22 -11.49 6.65
CA VAL A 463 -8.80 -10.06 6.63
C VAL A 463 -7.37 -9.93 7.14
N ALA A 464 -7.07 -10.53 8.29
CA ALA A 464 -5.73 -10.54 8.87
C ALA A 464 -4.72 -11.24 7.95
N ALA A 465 -5.11 -12.36 7.32
CA ALA A 465 -4.28 -13.05 6.34
C ALA A 465 -3.91 -12.17 5.14
N ARG A 466 -4.87 -11.42 4.58
CA ARG A 466 -4.65 -10.47 3.48
C ARG A 466 -3.69 -9.34 3.86
N ALA A 467 -3.72 -8.91 5.13
CA ALA A 467 -2.80 -7.92 5.69
C ALA A 467 -1.44 -8.50 6.11
N ARG A 468 -1.16 -9.81 5.88
CA ARG A 468 0.00 -10.54 6.43
C ARG A 468 0.12 -10.42 7.97
N GLY A 469 -1.00 -10.17 8.65
CA GLY A 469 -1.09 -9.85 10.06
C GLY A 469 -1.42 -11.04 10.95
N ALA A 470 -1.06 -10.93 12.23
CA ALA A 470 -1.48 -11.88 13.27
C ALA A 470 -2.84 -11.48 13.88
N LEU A 471 -3.64 -12.49 14.29
CA LEU A 471 -4.87 -12.30 15.06
C LEU A 471 -4.65 -12.71 16.52
N LEU A 472 -4.50 -11.72 17.39
CA LEU A 472 -4.32 -11.87 18.82
C LEU A 472 -5.69 -11.98 19.51
N LEU A 473 -5.81 -12.96 20.43
CA LEU A 473 -7.03 -13.15 21.22
C LEU A 473 -6.86 -12.49 22.59
N VAL A 474 -7.86 -11.73 23.03
CA VAL A 474 -7.86 -11.08 24.36
C VAL A 474 -9.11 -11.39 25.17
N ASP A 475 -9.05 -11.11 26.47
CA ASP A 475 -10.25 -10.90 27.25
C ASP A 475 -10.85 -9.54 26.86
N GLY A 476 -11.94 -9.61 26.12
CA GLY A 476 -12.67 -8.45 25.64
C GLY A 476 -13.45 -7.71 26.72
N SER A 477 -13.61 -8.27 27.91
CA SER A 477 -14.34 -7.68 29.04
C SER A 477 -13.43 -7.06 30.10
N ASP A 478 -12.24 -7.64 30.31
CA ASP A 478 -11.23 -7.17 31.25
C ASP A 478 -9.82 -7.40 30.68
N PRO A 479 -9.12 -6.35 30.19
CA PRO A 479 -7.81 -6.53 29.57
C PRO A 479 -6.74 -7.07 30.53
N ALA A 480 -6.93 -7.00 31.85
CA ALA A 480 -5.96 -7.55 32.81
C ALA A 480 -5.77 -9.07 32.65
N ASN A 481 -6.81 -9.80 32.22
CA ASN A 481 -6.77 -11.25 32.01
C ASN A 481 -5.96 -11.67 30.76
N ALA A 482 -5.60 -10.73 29.88
CA ALA A 482 -4.81 -10.96 28.68
C ALA A 482 -3.51 -10.13 28.65
N GLY A 483 -2.94 -9.78 29.82
CA GLY A 483 -1.73 -8.95 29.96
C GLY A 483 -0.59 -9.31 28.99
N VAL A 484 -0.31 -10.60 28.81
CA VAL A 484 0.72 -11.13 27.91
C VAL A 484 0.60 -10.63 26.46
N VAL A 485 -0.61 -10.36 25.98
CA VAL A 485 -0.87 -9.85 24.62
C VAL A 485 -0.42 -8.40 24.53
N TYR A 486 -0.78 -7.58 25.52
CA TYR A 486 -0.39 -6.17 25.56
C TYR A 486 1.10 -5.99 25.83
N ASP A 487 1.72 -6.88 26.60
CA ASP A 487 3.16 -6.89 26.82
C ASP A 487 3.91 -7.28 25.54
N TRP A 488 3.39 -8.25 24.76
CA TRP A 488 3.93 -8.63 23.46
C TRP A 488 3.84 -7.49 22.43
N LEU A 489 2.69 -6.80 22.39
CA LEU A 489 2.45 -5.63 21.54
C LEU A 489 3.36 -4.46 21.91
N ALA A 490 3.44 -4.12 23.20
CA ALA A 490 4.26 -3.00 23.67
C ALA A 490 5.76 -3.24 23.44
N ALA A 491 6.22 -4.49 23.43
CA ALA A 491 7.60 -4.87 23.10
C ALA A 491 7.93 -4.78 21.59
N ARG A 492 6.93 -4.57 20.72
CA ARG A 492 7.04 -4.47 19.25
C ARG A 492 6.36 -3.21 18.72
N ARG A 493 6.22 -2.18 19.57
CA ARG A 493 5.52 -0.93 19.22
C ARG A 493 6.09 -0.32 17.93
N ASP A 494 7.40 -0.27 17.86
CA ASP A 494 8.15 0.39 16.78
C ASP A 494 8.04 -0.40 15.45
N ASP A 495 7.54 -1.64 15.48
CA ASP A 495 7.27 -2.49 14.30
C ASP A 495 5.80 -2.39 13.82
N ILE A 496 4.92 -1.70 14.56
CA ILE A 496 3.46 -1.68 14.36
C ILE A 496 2.98 -0.32 13.85
N SER A 497 2.45 -0.28 12.62
CA SER A 497 1.85 0.92 12.03
C SER A 497 0.33 1.03 12.22
N GLY A 498 -0.36 -0.04 12.64
CA GLY A 498 -1.81 -0.01 12.85
C GLY A 498 -2.40 -1.16 13.64
N GLY A 499 -3.61 -0.96 14.17
CA GLY A 499 -4.39 -1.96 14.89
C GLY A 499 -5.82 -2.08 14.39
N VAL A 500 -6.35 -3.31 14.29
CA VAL A 500 -7.76 -3.55 13.94
C VAL A 500 -8.43 -4.45 14.97
N ALA A 501 -9.45 -3.94 15.65
CA ALA A 501 -10.21 -4.67 16.66
C ALA A 501 -11.58 -5.11 16.12
N PHE A 502 -11.82 -6.41 16.09
CA PHE A 502 -13.06 -7.01 15.58
C PHE A 502 -14.04 -7.28 16.72
N GLY A 503 -15.28 -6.83 16.52
CA GLY A 503 -16.38 -7.01 17.45
C GLY A 503 -16.87 -5.73 18.13
N GLY A 504 -18.15 -5.70 18.47
CA GLY A 504 -18.81 -4.56 19.12
C GLY A 504 -18.35 -4.35 20.57
N THR A 505 -18.88 -3.32 21.23
CA THR A 505 -18.50 -2.97 22.62
C THR A 505 -18.80 -4.05 23.67
N ALA A 506 -19.71 -4.99 23.36
CA ALA A 506 -19.98 -6.16 24.18
C ALA A 506 -18.97 -7.31 23.98
N ALA A 507 -18.28 -7.35 22.83
CA ALA A 507 -17.24 -8.32 22.52
C ALA A 507 -15.86 -7.81 22.93
N ILE A 508 -15.56 -6.54 22.65
CA ILE A 508 -14.35 -5.82 23.05
C ILE A 508 -14.77 -4.50 23.70
N SER A 509 -14.58 -4.36 25.02
CA SER A 509 -14.96 -3.20 25.81
C SER A 509 -14.20 -1.93 25.40
N ALA A 510 -14.62 -0.76 25.90
CA ALA A 510 -13.86 0.48 25.75
C ALA A 510 -12.47 0.37 26.41
N ALA A 511 -12.40 -0.13 27.64
CA ALA A 511 -11.13 -0.30 28.37
C ALA A 511 -10.18 -1.30 27.67
N THR A 512 -10.70 -2.35 27.05
CA THR A 512 -9.90 -3.29 26.24
C THR A 512 -9.36 -2.62 24.97
N LEU A 513 -10.19 -1.82 24.28
CA LEU A 513 -9.77 -1.08 23.08
C LEU A 513 -8.74 0.01 23.40
N GLU A 514 -8.94 0.74 24.50
CA GLU A 514 -7.98 1.73 25.01
C GLU A 514 -6.66 1.06 25.37
N ARG A 515 -6.69 -0.05 26.10
CA ARG A 515 -5.46 -0.81 26.43
C ARG A 515 -4.74 -1.36 25.18
N PHE A 516 -5.47 -1.67 24.11
CA PHE A 516 -4.88 -2.06 22.82
C PHE A 516 -4.18 -0.87 22.15
N ALA A 517 -4.86 0.29 22.07
CA ALA A 517 -4.30 1.53 21.55
C ALA A 517 -3.04 1.95 22.31
N ASP A 518 -3.12 2.00 23.64
CA ASP A 518 -2.00 2.30 24.53
C ASP A 518 -0.80 1.37 24.31
N ALA A 519 -1.04 0.07 24.05
CA ALA A 519 0.02 -0.91 23.87
C ALA A 519 0.81 -0.65 22.58
N ILE A 520 0.12 -0.41 21.46
CA ILE A 520 0.72 -0.14 20.14
C ILE A 520 1.13 1.33 19.94
N GLY A 521 0.98 2.18 20.96
CA GLY A 521 1.34 3.60 20.85
C GLY A 521 0.39 4.44 20.00
N ALA A 522 -0.83 3.95 19.76
CA ALA A 522 -1.83 4.68 19.01
C ALA A 522 -2.25 5.96 19.73
N GLY A 523 -2.26 7.07 18.99
CA GLY A 523 -2.64 8.36 19.52
C GLY A 523 -4.09 8.37 19.98
N GLN A 524 -4.35 8.86 21.20
CA GLN A 524 -5.72 9.15 21.62
C GLN A 524 -6.25 10.35 20.83
N GLY A 525 -6.95 10.06 19.73
CA GLY A 525 -7.65 11.07 18.94
C GLY A 525 -8.67 11.84 19.79
N PRO A 526 -8.95 13.12 19.49
CA PRO A 526 -9.91 13.91 20.25
C PRO A 526 -11.32 13.30 20.13
N GLY A 527 -11.91 12.98 21.30
CA GLY A 527 -13.24 12.36 21.42
C GLY A 527 -14.41 13.34 21.46
#